data_AF-A0A6I3WIN3-F1
#
_entry.id   AF-A0A6I3WIN3-F1
#
_cell.length_a   1.000
_cell.length_b   1.000
_cell.length_c   1.000
_cell.angle_alpha   90.00
_cell.angle_beta   90.00
_cell.angle_gamma   90.00
#
_symmetry.space_group_name_H-M   'P 1'
#
loop_
_entity.id
_entity.type
_entity.pdbx_description
1 polymer ?
#
loop_
_entity_poly.entity_id
_entity_poly.type
_entity_poly.pdbx_seq_one_letter_code
_entity_poly.pdbx_strand_id
1 'polypeptide(L)' 'MSNDRDIAILGVGMHPWGKWGHDFTEYGMVAARAALADANVQWNDIQYVAGADTIRNGYP' A
#
# COMPACT_ATOMS: atom_id res chain seq x y z
N MET A 1 11.47 28.72 2.37
CA MET A 1 10.75 27.92 3.39
C MET A 1 9.74 27.10 2.63
N SER A 2 9.76 25.77 2.78
CA SER A 2 8.68 24.91 2.29
C SER A 2 7.40 25.29 3.04
N ASN A 3 6.28 25.32 2.34
CA ASN A 3 5.00 25.67 2.92
C ASN A 3 4.54 24.50 3.79
N ASP A 4 3.97 24.73 4.98
CA ASP A 4 3.54 23.68 5.93
C ASP A 4 2.45 22.72 5.38
N ARG A 5 2.09 22.86 4.10
CA ARG A 5 1.07 22.08 3.39
C ARG A 5 1.64 21.27 2.22
N ASP A 6 2.95 21.28 2.02
CA ASP A 6 3.56 20.49 0.96
C ASP A 6 3.38 19.00 1.27
N ILE A 7 2.83 18.25 0.31
CA ILE A 7 2.61 16.80 0.43
C ILE A 7 3.68 16.09 -0.39
N ALA A 8 4.30 15.08 0.22
CA ALA A 8 5.30 14.24 -0.44
C ALA A 8 4.91 12.76 -0.38
N ILE A 9 5.31 12.01 -1.41
CA ILE A 9 5.28 10.55 -1.39
C ILE A 9 6.63 10.09 -0.83
N LEU A 10 6.62 9.39 0.30
CA LEU A 10 7.84 8.94 0.97
C LEU A 10 8.30 7.56 0.51
N GLY A 11 7.39 6.70 0.06
CA GLY A 11 7.73 5.38 -0.43
C GLY A 11 6.58 4.72 -1.19
N VAL A 12 6.94 3.72 -2.00
CA VAL A 12 6.00 2.94 -2.82
C VAL A 12 6.26 1.45 -2.67
N GLY A 13 5.22 0.65 -2.86
CA GLY A 13 5.33 -0.80 -2.74
C GLY A 13 4.28 -1.50 -3.59
N MET A 14 4.67 -2.65 -4.13
CA MET A 14 3.86 -3.40 -5.07
C MET A 14 4.14 -4.88 -4.88
N HIS A 15 3.08 -5.68 -4.76
CA HIS A 15 3.19 -7.11 -5.01
C HIS A 15 3.27 -7.32 -6.52
N PRO A 16 4.02 -8.32 -7.04
CA PRO A 16 3.94 -8.67 -8.46
C PRO A 16 2.49 -8.69 -8.98
N TRP A 17 2.29 -8.44 -10.28
CA TRP A 17 0.95 -8.46 -10.88
C TRP A 17 0.58 -9.86 -11.41
N GLY A 18 -0.60 -10.37 -11.03
CA GLY A 18 -1.03 -11.72 -11.36
C GLY A 18 -2.11 -12.27 -10.43
N LYS A 19 -2.45 -13.55 -10.64
CA LYS A 19 -3.47 -14.27 -9.86
C LYS A 19 -2.85 -15.56 -9.35
N TRP A 20 -2.73 -15.69 -8.03
CA TRP A 20 -2.09 -16.86 -7.40
C TRP A 20 -3.01 -17.62 -6.44
N GLY A 21 -4.27 -17.20 -6.33
CA GLY A 21 -5.26 -17.88 -5.49
C GLY A 21 -5.04 -17.70 -3.98
N HIS A 22 -4.33 -16.65 -3.57
CA HIS A 22 -4.17 -16.27 -2.17
C HIS A 22 -5.24 -15.24 -1.76
N ASP A 23 -5.38 -15.06 -0.45
CA ASP A 23 -6.21 -13.98 0.09
C ASP A 23 -5.69 -12.62 -0.39
N PHE A 24 -6.58 -11.71 -0.79
CA PHE A 24 -6.20 -10.38 -1.27
C PHE A 24 -5.41 -9.57 -0.24
N THR A 25 -5.64 -9.81 1.06
CA THR A 25 -4.90 -9.18 2.15
C THR A 25 -3.42 -9.56 2.12
N GLU A 26 -3.05 -10.76 1.65
CA GLU A 26 -1.64 -11.16 1.53
C GLU A 26 -0.91 -10.31 0.48
N TYR A 27 -1.53 -10.08 -0.67
CA TYR A 27 -0.97 -9.21 -1.71
C TYR A 27 -0.84 -7.76 -1.20
N GLY A 28 -1.87 -7.26 -0.51
CA GLY A 28 -1.85 -5.95 0.12
C GLY A 28 -0.76 -5.81 1.18
N MET A 29 -0.55 -6.82 2.02
CA MET A 29 0.48 -6.82 3.06
C MET A 29 1.89 -6.77 2.47
N VAL A 30 2.16 -7.48 1.37
CA VAL A 30 3.46 -7.41 0.69
C VAL A 30 3.70 -6.01 0.15
N ALA A 31 2.73 -5.43 -0.54
CA ALA A 31 2.82 -4.06 -1.07
C ALA A 31 3.01 -3.03 0.05
N ALA A 32 2.21 -3.10 1.11
CA ALA A 32 2.28 -2.16 2.23
C ALA A 32 3.62 -2.22 2.97
N ARG A 33 4.14 -3.43 3.24
CA ARG A 33 5.45 -3.59 3.91
C ARG A 33 6.60 -3.06 3.07
N ALA A 34 6.56 -3.26 1.75
CA ALA A 34 7.55 -2.70 0.83
C ALA A 34 7.51 -1.16 0.84
N ALA A 35 6.32 -0.56 0.82
CA ALA A 35 6.16 0.90 0.87
C ALA A 35 6.70 1.52 2.17
N LEU A 36 6.44 0.87 3.32
CA LEU A 36 6.97 1.33 4.62
C LEU A 36 8.50 1.25 4.67
N ALA A 37 9.09 0.19 4.10
CA ALA A 37 10.53 0.02 4.02
C ALA A 37 11.19 1.07 3.11
N ASP A 38 10.61 1.35 1.95
CA ASP A 38 11.08 2.40 1.02
C ASP A 38 10.99 3.79 1.66
N ALA A 39 9.90 4.06 2.38
CA ALA A 39 9.70 5.29 3.16
C ALA A 39 10.56 5.40 4.43
N ASN A 40 11.22 4.31 4.85
CA ASN A 40 11.97 4.21 6.10
C ASN A 40 11.18 4.65 7.35
N VAL A 41 9.92 4.20 7.46
CA VAL A 41 9.03 4.47 8.60
C VAL A 41 8.50 3.17 9.20
N GLN A 42 8.06 3.22 10.45
CA GLN A 42 7.44 2.08 11.13
C GLN A 42 5.92 2.11 10.97
N TRP A 43 5.28 0.95 11.09
CA TRP A 43 3.81 0.85 11.05
C TRP A 43 3.12 1.76 12.09
N ASN A 44 3.73 1.88 13.28
CA ASN A 44 3.16 2.69 14.37
C ASN A 44 3.23 4.19 14.10
N ASP A 45 3.98 4.63 13.08
CA ASP A 45 4.03 6.04 12.65
C ASP A 45 2.83 6.39 11.74
N ILE A 46 2.12 5.38 11.22
CA ILE A 46 0.99 5.55 10.31
C ILE A 46 -0.28 5.88 11.11
N GLN A 47 -0.81 7.08 10.88
CA GLN A 47 -1.99 7.58 11.58
C GLN A 47 -3.30 7.20 10.89
N TYR A 48 -3.26 6.90 9.59
CA TYR A 48 -4.44 6.63 8.79
C TYR A 48 -4.10 5.73 7.60
N VAL A 49 -5.03 4.83 7.26
CA VAL A 49 -4.93 3.94 6.12
C VAL A 49 -6.22 4.03 5.32
N ALA A 50 -6.09 4.33 4.03
CA ALA A 50 -7.17 4.19 3.06
C ALA A 50 -6.84 3.04 2.10
N GLY A 51 -7.80 2.12 1.95
CA GLY A 51 -7.76 1.05 0.96
C GLY A 51 -8.91 1.20 -0.02
N ALA A 52 -8.69 0.79 -1.26
CA ALA A 52 -9.73 0.67 -2.27
C ALA A 52 -9.51 -0.63 -3.04
N ASP A 53 -10.56 -1.42 -3.16
CA ASP A 53 -10.60 -2.63 -3.95
C ASP A 53 -11.79 -2.56 -4.91
N THR A 54 -11.60 -3.09 -6.12
CA THR A 54 -12.70 -3.26 -7.07
C THR A 54 -12.88 -4.74 -7.34
N ILE A 55 -13.86 -5.33 -6.67
CA ILE A 55 -14.28 -6.71 -6.90
C ILE A 55 -15.28 -6.70 -8.06
N ARG A 56 -14.79 -6.54 -9.29
CA ARG A 56 -15.66 -6.54 -10.49
C ARG A 56 -15.13 -7.35 -11.66
N ASN A 57 -14.23 -8.28 -11.40
CA ASN A 57 -13.66 -9.15 -12.43
C ASN A 57 -14.24 -10.57 -12.38
N GLY A 58 -15.58 -10.68 -12.44
CA GLY A 58 -16.32 -11.89 -12.84
C GLY A 58 -15.82 -13.21 -12.26
N TYR A 59 -15.70 -13.31 -10.94
CA TYR A 59 -15.67 -14.60 -10.27
C TYR A 59 -17.11 -14.95 -9.82
N PRO A 60 -17.55 -16.22 -9.97
CA PRO A 60 -18.86 -16.66 -9.48
C PRO A 60 -19.03 -16.45 -7.96
#